data_AF-Z9JJW3-F1
#
_entry.id   AF-Z9JJW3-F1
#
_cell.length_a   1.000
_cell.length_b   1.000
_cell.length_c   1.000
_cell.angle_alpha   90.00
_cell.angle_beta   90.00
_cell.angle_gamma   90.00
#
_symmetry.space_group_name_H-M   'P 1'
#
loop_
_entity.id
_entity.type
_entity.pdbx_description
1 polymer ?
#
loop_
_entity_poly.entity_id
_entity_poly.type
_entity_poly.pdbx_seq_one_letter_code
_entity_poly.pdbx_strand_id
1 'polypeptide(L)'
;MAEVMSANRLIGGDYVELYAGGAGVAMTLLRLDDARHIHINDLHASVHAFWWVVLHRNEDLCQRIRNTRISMREWHRQRAVQTEASPDPFDLVFSTFFLNRTNRSGIVLGGVIGGKGRREHGRWGRVSTQKILSNGLSVLEGCGGGSISTTLMGLR
;
A
#
# COMPACT_ATOMS: atom_id res chain seq x y z
N MET A 1 0.39 -10.71 -18.18
CA MET A 1 -0.55 -11.46 -17.32
C MET A 1 -1.92 -11.57 -17.97
N ALA A 2 -2.57 -10.46 -18.35
CA ALA A 2 -3.84 -10.47 -19.09
C ALA A 2 -3.80 -11.36 -20.35
N GLU A 3 -2.72 -11.27 -21.15
CA GLU A 3 -2.52 -12.14 -22.32
C GLU A 3 -2.49 -13.64 -21.97
N VAL A 4 -1.86 -14.00 -20.85
CA VAL A 4 -1.81 -15.38 -20.36
C VAL A 4 -3.20 -15.84 -19.94
N MET A 5 -3.97 -15.00 -19.25
CA MET A 5 -5.37 -15.32 -18.89
C MET A 5 -6.23 -15.51 -20.15
N SER A 6 -6.08 -14.62 -21.13
CA SER A 6 -6.79 -14.69 -22.42
C SER A 6 -6.45 -15.97 -23.19
N ALA A 7 -5.16 -16.30 -23.34
CA ALA A 7 -4.70 -17.51 -24.00
C ALA A 7 -5.23 -18.80 -23.35
N ASN A 8 -5.53 -18.75 -22.05
CA ASN A 8 -6.07 -19.87 -21.28
C ASN A 8 -7.59 -19.82 -21.08
N ARG A 9 -8.31 -18.86 -21.69
CA ARG A 9 -9.77 -18.66 -21.54
C ARG A 9 -10.18 -18.42 -20.07
N LEU A 10 -9.38 -17.64 -19.34
CA LEU A 10 -9.57 -17.30 -17.92
C LEU A 10 -10.00 -15.84 -17.69
N ILE A 11 -10.28 -15.06 -18.75
CA ILE A 11 -10.75 -13.68 -18.61
C ILE A 11 -12.05 -13.62 -17.80
N GLY A 12 -12.11 -12.71 -16.83
CA GLY A 12 -13.20 -12.58 -15.88
C GLY A 12 -13.20 -13.64 -14.77
N GLY A 13 -12.14 -14.45 -14.66
CA GLY A 13 -11.94 -15.43 -13.60
C GLY A 13 -11.25 -14.87 -12.35
N ASP A 14 -10.75 -15.77 -11.51
CA ASP A 14 -9.97 -15.47 -10.31
C ASP A 14 -8.47 -15.30 -10.62
N TYR A 15 -7.83 -14.29 -10.02
CA TYR A 15 -6.38 -14.13 -10.02
C TYR A 15 -5.84 -14.15 -8.58
N VAL A 16 -4.84 -14.98 -8.33
CA VAL A 16 -4.21 -15.12 -7.01
C VAL A 16 -2.80 -14.55 -7.04
N GLU A 17 -2.53 -13.50 -6.27
CA GLU A 17 -1.21 -12.90 -6.13
C GLU A 17 -0.60 -13.27 -4.77
N LEU A 18 0.26 -14.30 -4.76
CA LEU A 18 0.83 -14.89 -3.53
C LEU A 18 1.96 -14.07 -2.91
N TYR A 19 2.56 -13.16 -3.69
CA TYR A 19 3.66 -12.28 -3.29
C TYR A 19 3.29 -10.84 -3.62
N ALA A 20 2.16 -10.40 -3.07
CA ALA A 20 1.50 -9.20 -3.50
C ALA A 20 2.40 -7.96 -3.42
N GLY A 21 3.11 -7.75 -2.30
CA GLY A 21 3.71 -6.45 -2.02
C GLY A 21 2.68 -5.32 -2.21
N GLY A 22 2.78 -4.59 -3.33
CA GLY A 22 1.83 -3.55 -3.74
C GLY A 22 0.65 -4.00 -4.62
N ALA A 23 0.47 -5.30 -4.88
CA ALA A 23 -0.60 -5.91 -5.69
C ALA A 23 -0.86 -5.23 -7.04
N GLY A 24 0.19 -4.72 -7.68
CA GLY A 24 0.06 -3.88 -8.88
C GLY A 24 -0.55 -4.65 -10.05
N VAL A 25 -0.22 -5.95 -10.17
CA VAL A 25 -0.75 -6.82 -11.23
C VAL A 25 -2.21 -7.16 -10.95
N ALA A 26 -2.54 -7.70 -9.76
CA ALA A 26 -3.91 -8.03 -9.40
C ALA A 26 -4.85 -6.84 -9.55
N MET A 27 -4.46 -5.69 -9.02
CA MET A 27 -5.29 -4.49 -9.12
C MET A 27 -5.48 -4.00 -10.56
N THR A 28 -4.50 -4.23 -11.44
CA THR A 28 -4.63 -3.87 -12.86
C THR A 28 -5.58 -4.81 -13.57
N LEU A 29 -5.47 -6.12 -13.31
CA LEU A 29 -6.40 -7.11 -13.87
C LEU A 29 -7.84 -6.86 -13.43
N LEU A 30 -8.04 -6.49 -12.16
CA LEU A 30 -9.36 -6.15 -11.65
C LEU A 30 -9.94 -4.89 -12.31
N ARG A 31 -9.13 -3.84 -12.49
CA ARG A 31 -9.58 -2.57 -13.08
C ARG A 31 -9.89 -2.66 -14.58
N LEU A 32 -9.26 -3.59 -15.28
CA LEU A 32 -9.45 -3.81 -16.72
C LEU A 32 -10.47 -4.92 -17.01
N ASP A 33 -11.17 -5.42 -15.98
CA ASP A 33 -12.11 -6.54 -16.05
C ASP A 33 -11.48 -7.86 -16.58
N ASP A 34 -10.15 -7.95 -16.63
CA ASP A 34 -9.42 -9.17 -16.96
C ASP A 34 -9.62 -10.25 -15.88
N ALA A 35 -9.78 -9.83 -14.62
CA ALA A 35 -10.14 -10.68 -13.49
C ALA A 35 -11.36 -10.10 -12.77
N ARG A 36 -12.34 -10.95 -12.43
CA ARG A 36 -13.52 -10.53 -11.64
C ARG A 36 -13.23 -10.55 -10.14
N HIS A 37 -12.35 -11.44 -9.73
CA HIS A 37 -11.99 -11.65 -8.34
C HIS A 37 -10.47 -11.71 -8.22
N ILE A 38 -9.92 -10.95 -7.27
CA ILE A 38 -8.50 -11.04 -6.94
C ILE A 38 -8.30 -11.46 -5.50
N HIS A 39 -7.32 -12.32 -5.29
CA HIS A 39 -6.92 -12.83 -3.99
C HIS A 39 -5.50 -12.34 -3.70
N ILE A 40 -5.37 -11.47 -2.71
CA ILE A 40 -4.11 -10.85 -2.32
C ILE A 40 -3.55 -11.58 -1.11
N ASN A 41 -2.34 -12.13 -1.24
CA ASN A 41 -1.60 -12.76 -0.16
C ASN A 41 -0.14 -12.28 -0.16
N ASP A 42 0.46 -12.23 1.02
CA ASP A 42 1.89 -12.00 1.19
C ASP A 42 2.34 -12.64 2.50
N LEU A 43 3.55 -13.23 2.50
CA LEU A 43 4.14 -13.82 3.69
C LEU A 43 4.51 -12.76 4.74
N HIS A 44 4.82 -11.54 4.29
CA HIS A 44 5.24 -10.49 5.20
C HIS A 44 4.02 -9.90 5.94
N ALA A 45 4.00 -10.06 7.27
CA ALA A 45 2.88 -9.65 8.12
C ALA A 45 2.45 -8.19 7.91
N SER A 46 3.40 -7.25 7.73
CA SER A 46 3.09 -5.84 7.46
C SER A 46 2.35 -5.62 6.13
N VAL A 47 2.63 -6.43 5.12
CA VAL A 47 1.97 -6.32 3.80
C VAL A 47 0.56 -6.89 3.89
N HIS A 48 0.41 -8.08 4.51
CA HIS A 48 -0.91 -8.64 4.77
C HIS A 48 -1.78 -7.68 5.60
N ALA A 49 -1.25 -7.17 6.72
CA ALA A 49 -1.96 -6.22 7.58
C ALA A 49 -2.33 -4.95 6.82
N PHE A 50 -1.45 -4.47 5.94
CA PHE A 50 -1.73 -3.29 5.11
C PHE A 50 -2.96 -3.54 4.22
N TRP A 51 -2.98 -4.64 3.47
CA TRP A 51 -4.13 -4.97 2.62
C TRP A 51 -5.40 -5.22 3.42
N TRP A 52 -5.30 -5.86 4.58
CA TRP A 52 -6.45 -6.05 5.45
C TRP A 52 -7.05 -4.72 5.91
N VAL A 53 -6.22 -3.77 6.37
CA VAL A 53 -6.68 -2.43 6.77
C VAL A 53 -7.24 -1.65 5.59
N VAL A 54 -6.63 -1.75 4.41
CA VAL A 54 -7.15 -1.13 3.18
C VAL A 54 -8.55 -1.66 2.83
N LEU A 55 -8.87 -2.92 3.12
CA LEU A 55 -10.21 -3.46 2.83
C LEU A 55 -11.23 -3.20 3.94
N HIS A 56 -10.82 -3.24 5.21
CA HIS A 56 -11.76 -3.26 6.34
C HIS A 56 -11.80 -1.97 7.15
N ARG A 57 -10.78 -1.12 7.04
CA ARG A 57 -10.62 0.13 7.81
C ARG A 57 -10.09 1.26 6.94
N ASN A 58 -10.55 1.31 5.69
CA ASN A 58 -10.09 2.30 4.71
C ASN A 58 -10.35 3.74 5.18
N GLU A 59 -11.52 4.04 5.73
CA GLU A 59 -11.91 5.39 6.17
C GLU A 59 -10.98 5.91 7.26
N ASP A 60 -10.69 5.08 8.27
CA ASP A 60 -9.74 5.40 9.34
C ASP A 60 -8.35 5.67 8.77
N LEU A 61 -7.88 4.80 7.86
CA LEU A 61 -6.58 4.94 7.24
C LEU A 61 -6.51 6.23 6.40
N CYS A 62 -7.54 6.49 5.59
CA CYS A 62 -7.68 7.74 4.83
C CYS A 62 -7.63 8.95 5.74
N GLN A 63 -8.40 8.94 6.83
CA GLN A 63 -8.51 10.06 7.73
C GLN A 63 -7.18 10.34 8.42
N ARG A 64 -6.49 9.29 8.86
CA ARG A 64 -5.14 9.42 9.43
C ARG A 64 -4.14 9.97 8.42
N ILE A 65 -4.18 9.49 7.18
CA ILE A 65 -3.35 9.99 6.08
C ILE A 65 -3.61 11.49 5.83
N ARG A 66 -4.88 11.90 5.69
CA ARG A 66 -5.27 13.29 5.42
C ARG A 66 -4.85 14.24 6.54
N ASN A 67 -4.95 13.79 7.79
CA ASN A 67 -4.67 14.62 8.97
C ASN A 67 -3.19 14.65 9.34
N THR A 68 -2.37 13.75 8.79
CA THR A 68 -0.95 13.70 9.15
C THR A 68 -0.15 14.75 8.38
N ARG A 69 0.39 15.72 9.12
CA ARG A 69 1.35 16.67 8.56
C ARG A 69 2.70 15.99 8.32
N ILE A 70 3.11 15.95 7.06
CA ILE A 70 4.38 15.38 6.65
C ILE A 70 5.53 16.29 7.11
N SER A 71 6.48 15.74 7.87
CA SER A 71 7.67 16.44 8.36
C SER A 71 8.79 15.44 8.68
N MET A 72 10.02 15.91 8.85
CA MET A 72 11.11 15.03 9.32
C MET A 72 10.83 14.47 10.73
N ARG A 73 10.15 15.23 11.58
CA ARG A 73 9.69 14.76 12.90
C ARG A 73 8.70 13.61 12.76
N GLU A 74 7.77 13.72 11.81
CA GLU A 74 6.84 12.65 11.47
C GLU A 74 7.58 11.41 10.96
N TRP A 75 8.50 11.61 10.02
CA TRP A 75 9.30 10.55 9.44
C TRP A 75 10.09 9.76 10.50
N HIS A 76 10.75 10.45 11.44
CA HIS A 76 11.44 9.79 12.55
C HIS A 76 10.48 9.01 13.45
N ARG A 77 9.27 9.53 13.70
CA ARG A 77 8.26 8.81 14.48
C ARG A 77 7.83 7.52 13.79
N GLN A 78 7.54 7.57 12.50
CA GLN A 78 7.14 6.38 11.75
C GLN A 78 8.28 5.36 11.66
N ARG A 79 9.53 5.82 11.54
CA ARG A 79 10.71 4.93 11.66
C ARG A 79 10.79 4.22 13.01
N ALA A 80 10.47 4.90 14.10
CA ALA A 80 10.47 4.28 15.43
C ALA A 80 9.40 3.18 15.54
N VAL A 81 8.21 3.40 14.99
CA VAL A 81 7.13 2.39 14.94
C VAL A 81 7.57 1.11 14.21
N GLN A 82 8.34 1.21 13.12
CA GLN A 82 8.86 0.03 12.41
C GLN A 82 9.89 -0.78 13.22
N THR A 83 10.50 -0.17 14.23
CA THR A 83 11.52 -0.80 15.08
C THR A 83 10.98 -1.19 16.45
N GLU A 84 9.70 -0.91 16.71
CA GLU A 84 9.04 -1.29 17.94
C GLU A 84 8.87 -2.81 18.00
N ALA A 85 9.04 -3.40 19.18
CA ALA A 85 8.96 -4.85 19.34
C ALA A 85 7.52 -5.38 19.14
N SER A 86 6.51 -4.58 19.46
CA SER A 86 5.10 -4.94 19.36
C SER A 86 4.25 -3.70 19.07
N PRO A 87 4.36 -3.10 17.87
CA PRO A 87 3.56 -1.93 17.51
C PRO A 87 2.08 -2.31 17.41
N ASP A 88 1.20 -1.34 17.65
CA ASP A 88 -0.20 -1.48 17.27
C ASP A 88 -0.30 -1.82 15.77
N PRO A 89 -1.10 -2.83 15.35
CA PRO A 89 -1.17 -3.25 13.95
C PRO A 89 -1.56 -2.12 12.98
N PHE A 90 -2.47 -1.23 13.40
CA PHE A 90 -2.90 -0.12 12.56
C PHE A 90 -1.82 0.97 12.47
N ASP A 91 -1.09 1.22 13.57
CA ASP A 91 0.12 2.07 13.56
C ASP A 91 1.21 1.52 12.64
N LEU A 92 1.46 0.20 12.69
CA LEU A 92 2.43 -0.46 11.81
C LEU A 92 2.04 -0.32 10.34
N VAL A 93 0.76 -0.50 10.01
CA VAL A 93 0.24 -0.31 8.65
C VAL A 93 0.43 1.13 8.19
N PHE A 94 0.03 2.10 9.02
CA PHE A 94 0.19 3.51 8.69
C PHE A 94 1.66 3.88 8.49
N SER A 95 2.53 3.43 9.38
CA SER A 95 3.97 3.63 9.29
C SER A 95 4.54 3.02 8.00
N THR A 96 4.14 1.79 7.68
CA THR A 96 4.56 1.07 6.47
C THR A 96 4.21 1.88 5.23
N PHE A 97 2.96 2.34 5.14
CA PHE A 97 2.50 3.19 4.06
C PHE A 97 3.26 4.52 3.99
N PHE A 98 3.37 5.22 5.11
CA PHE A 98 4.03 6.53 5.19
C PHE A 98 5.48 6.45 4.70
N LEU A 99 6.26 5.48 5.22
CA LEU A 99 7.65 5.30 4.85
C LEU A 99 7.79 4.81 3.41
N ASN A 100 6.90 3.94 2.95
CA ASN A 100 6.86 3.53 1.55
C ASN A 100 6.57 4.70 0.58
N ARG A 101 5.91 5.77 1.03
CA ARG A 101 5.68 6.99 0.21
C ARG A 101 6.74 8.07 0.40
N THR A 102 7.49 8.04 1.49
CA THR A 102 8.48 9.09 1.84
C THR A 102 9.94 8.64 1.75
N ASN A 103 10.21 7.35 1.52
CA ASN A 103 11.55 6.79 1.32
C ASN A 103 11.90 6.61 -0.15
N ARG A 104 13.21 6.66 -0.42
CA ARG A 104 13.77 6.38 -1.75
C ARG A 104 13.33 4.99 -2.22
N SER A 105 12.79 4.94 -3.44
CA SER A 105 12.28 3.71 -4.07
C SER A 105 11.17 3.01 -3.28
N GLY A 106 10.55 3.69 -2.30
CA GLY A 106 9.51 3.12 -1.45
C GLY A 106 9.97 2.01 -0.51
N ILE A 107 11.28 1.85 -0.31
CA ILE A 107 11.81 0.85 0.61
C ILE A 107 11.53 1.31 2.04
N VAL A 108 10.73 0.56 2.81
CA VAL A 108 10.33 0.91 4.19
C VAL A 108 11.56 1.10 5.10
N LEU A 109 12.54 0.22 4.95
CA LEU A 109 13.81 0.31 5.68
C LEU A 109 14.81 1.30 5.06
N GLY A 110 14.50 1.88 3.90
CA GLY A 110 15.34 2.84 3.19
C GLY A 110 15.42 4.22 3.85
N GLY A 111 16.18 5.10 3.21
CA GLY A 111 16.30 6.50 3.61
C GLY A 111 15.23 7.39 2.98
N VAL A 112 14.98 8.54 3.59
CA VAL A 112 14.06 9.57 3.07
C VAL A 112 14.41 9.99 1.63
N ILE A 113 13.38 10.25 0.81
CA ILE A 113 13.53 10.81 -0.54
C ILE A 113 14.30 12.13 -0.45
N GLY A 114 15.35 12.28 -1.27
CA GLY A 114 16.17 13.50 -1.31
C GLY A 114 17.38 13.51 -0.37
N GLY A 115 17.57 12.46 0.45
CA GLY A 115 18.74 12.26 1.31
C GLY A 115 18.68 13.03 2.64
N LYS A 116 19.47 12.59 3.62
CA LYS A 116 19.52 13.15 5.00
C LYS A 116 20.23 14.51 5.11
N GLY A 117 20.83 15.01 4.01
CA GLY A 117 21.80 16.12 4.03
C GLY A 117 21.28 17.49 3.62
N ARG A 118 19.98 17.67 3.33
CA ARG A 118 19.46 19.00 2.98
C ARG A 118 18.76 19.61 4.18
N ARG A 119 19.41 20.64 4.73
CA ARG A 119 18.82 21.54 5.71
C ARG A 119 17.43 21.91 5.24
N GLU A 120 16.54 21.90 6.22
CA GLU A 120 15.20 22.44 6.25
C GLU A 120 15.12 23.71 5.40
N HIS A 121 13.94 24.02 4.86
CA HIS A 121 13.63 25.07 3.88
C HIS A 121 13.58 24.60 2.41
N GLY A 122 12.39 24.13 1.99
CA GLY A 122 11.90 24.51 0.66
C GLY A 122 11.44 23.42 -0.31
N ARG A 123 11.79 22.14 -0.13
CA ARG A 123 11.43 21.11 -1.14
C ARG A 123 10.25 20.20 -0.81
N TRP A 124 9.79 20.21 0.43
CA TRP A 124 8.53 19.54 0.81
C TRP A 124 7.28 20.24 0.25
N GLY A 125 7.41 21.47 -0.26
CA GLY A 125 6.28 22.31 -0.70
C GLY A 125 5.88 22.24 -2.17
N ARG A 126 6.54 21.45 -3.04
CA ARG A 126 6.24 21.45 -4.50
C ARG A 126 5.94 20.11 -5.14
N VAL A 127 6.09 18.99 -4.45
CA VAL A 127 5.39 17.77 -4.85
C VAL A 127 4.11 17.82 -4.06
N SER A 128 2.97 18.11 -4.69
CA SER A 128 1.64 18.07 -4.05
C SER A 128 1.51 16.73 -3.32
N THR A 129 1.85 16.70 -2.04
CA THR A 129 2.18 15.44 -1.34
C THR A 129 0.90 14.75 -0.89
N GLN A 130 -0.18 15.52 -0.75
CA GLN A 130 -1.55 15.03 -0.74
C GLN A 130 -1.89 14.21 -2.00
N LYS A 131 -1.34 14.53 -3.18
CA LYS A 131 -1.52 13.71 -4.41
C LYS A 131 -0.83 12.34 -4.32
N ILE A 132 0.34 12.26 -3.68
CA ILE A 132 1.07 10.98 -3.54
C ILE A 132 0.31 10.03 -2.61
N LEU A 133 -0.29 10.56 -1.56
CA LEU A 133 -1.08 9.80 -0.61
C LEU A 133 -2.51 9.52 -1.15
N SER A 134 -3.11 10.43 -1.93
CA SER A 134 -4.41 10.24 -2.57
C SER A 134 -4.38 9.28 -3.76
N ASN A 135 -3.27 9.19 -4.51
CA ASN A 135 -3.14 8.23 -5.62
C ASN A 135 -3.04 6.78 -5.14
N GLY A 136 -2.74 6.53 -3.86
CA GLY A 136 -2.84 5.18 -3.28
C GLY A 136 -4.27 4.77 -2.94
N LEU A 137 -5.21 5.73 -2.90
CA LEU A 137 -6.60 5.53 -2.49
C LEU A 137 -7.55 5.22 -3.65
N SER A 138 -7.15 5.52 -4.89
CA SER A 138 -7.88 5.15 -6.12
C SER A 138 -7.88 3.63 -6.39
N VAL A 139 -7.31 2.83 -5.50
CA VAL A 139 -7.33 1.36 -5.55
C VAL A 139 -8.73 0.83 -5.23
N LEU A 140 -9.52 1.55 -4.42
CA LEU A 140 -10.84 1.09 -3.96
C LEU A 140 -12.01 1.70 -4.75
N GLU A 141 -11.87 2.94 -5.21
CA GLU A 141 -12.97 3.67 -5.88
C GLU A 141 -13.17 3.29 -7.36
N GLY A 142 -12.35 2.38 -7.91
CA GLY A 142 -12.36 2.00 -9.34
C GLY A 142 -12.57 0.52 -9.62
N CYS A 143 -13.10 -0.26 -8.67
CA CYS A 143 -13.41 -1.67 -8.93
C CYS A 143 -14.69 -1.75 -9.78
N GLY A 144 -14.55 -1.91 -11.09
CA GLY A 144 -15.67 -2.24 -11.97
C GLY A 144 -16.25 -3.60 -11.56
N GLY A 145 -17.32 -3.62 -10.76
CA GLY A 145 -18.10 -4.82 -10.39
C GLY A 145 -17.38 -6.00 -9.71
N GLY A 146 -16.04 -6.04 -9.67
CA GLY A 146 -15.23 -7.13 -9.15
C GLY A 146 -14.92 -7.02 -7.66
N SER A 147 -14.44 -8.11 -7.05
CA SER A 147 -14.16 -8.16 -5.62
C SER A 147 -12.70 -8.49 -5.29
N ILE A 148 -12.30 -8.08 -4.08
CA ILE A 148 -10.96 -8.29 -3.53
C ILE A 148 -11.09 -9.10 -2.25
N SER A 149 -10.25 -10.13 -2.09
CA SER A 149 -10.09 -10.85 -0.84
C SER A 149 -8.63 -10.80 -0.38
N THR A 150 -8.43 -10.90 0.94
CA THR A 150 -7.11 -11.11 1.54
C THR A 150 -7.14 -12.37 2.36
N THR A 151 -6.16 -13.25 2.17
CA THR A 151 -5.96 -14.42 3.01
C THR A 151 -4.52 -14.37 3.52
N LEU A 152 -4.30 -14.64 4.81
CA LEU A 152 -2.97 -14.93 5.32
C LEU A 152 -2.71 -16.44 5.18
N MET A 153 -1.95 -16.85 4.17
CA MET A 153 -1.45 -18.23 4.13
C MET A 153 -0.42 -18.43 5.27
N GLY A 154 -0.80 -19.15 6.33
CA GLY A 154 0.16 -19.64 7.33
C GLY A 154 -0.24 -19.61 8.79
N LEU A 155 -1.40 -19.05 9.16
CA LEU A 155 -1.96 -19.18 10.52
C LEU A 155 -3.25 -19.99 10.46
N ARG A 156 -3.13 -21.31 10.62
CA ARG A 156 -4.18 -22.17 11.15
C ARG A 156 -3.85 -22.48 12.61
#